data_AF-A0A6M0ALA6-F1
#
_entry.id   AF-A0A6M0ALA6-F1
#
_cell.length_a   1.000
_cell.length_b   1.000
_cell.length_c   1.000
_cell.angle_alpha   90.00
_cell.angle_beta   90.00
_cell.angle_gamma   90.00
#
_symmetry.space_group_name_H-M   'P 1'
#
loop_
_entity.id
_entity.type
_entity.pdbx_description
1 polymer ?
#
loop_
_entity_poly.entity_id
_entity_poly.type
_entity_poly.pdbx_seq_one_letter_code
_entity_poly.pdbx_strand_id
1 'polypeptide(L)' 'GCSNAVIAERLYITVGTVKTHVRNILNKLCADDRTQAAVRALRSGLVI' A
#
# COMPACT_ATOMS: atom_id res chain seq x y z
N GLY A 1 -4.74 6.51 -6.69
CA GLY A 1 -4.82 5.12 -6.16
C GLY A 1 -6.11 4.92 -5.38
N CYS A 2 -6.64 3.69 -5.32
CA CYS A 2 -7.89 3.37 -4.61
C CYS A 2 -7.85 3.79 -3.12
N SER A 3 -8.99 4.17 -2.56
CA SER A 3 -9.14 4.48 -1.14
C SER A 3 -9.05 3.21 -0.28
N ASN A 4 -8.69 3.35 1.00
CA ASN A 4 -8.60 2.20 1.91
C ASN A 4 -9.95 1.49 2.11
N ALA A 5 -11.07 2.21 1.97
CA ALA A 5 -12.42 1.65 2.01
C ALA A 5 -12.68 0.71 0.82
N VAL A 6 -12.34 1.14 -0.40
CA VAL A 6 -12.49 0.31 -1.62
C VAL A 6 -11.57 -0.91 -1.56
N ILE A 7 -10.34 -0.77 -1.04
CA ILE A 7 -9.42 -1.90 -0.87
C ILE A 7 -9.97 -2.90 0.16
N ALA A 8 -10.50 -2.40 1.27
CA ALA A 8 -11.10 -3.22 2.32
C ALA A 8 -12.28 -4.04 1.79
N GLU A 9 -13.18 -3.40 1.04
CA GLU A 9 -14.31 -4.05 0.38
C GLU A 9 -13.87 -5.15 -0.60
N ARG A 10 -12.93 -4.83 -1.50
CA ARG A 10 -12.46 -5.78 -2.52
C ARG A 10 -11.72 -6.99 -1.93
N LEU A 11 -11.06 -6.81 -0.79
CA LEU A 11 -10.28 -7.86 -0.13
C LEU A 11 -11.04 -8.53 1.02
N TYR A 12 -12.30 -8.15 1.29
CA TYR A 12 -13.11 -8.66 2.40
C TYR A 12 -12.42 -8.56 3.77
N ILE A 13 -11.68 -7.48 4.00
CA ILE A 13 -10.97 -7.18 5.27
C ILE A 13 -11.39 -5.83 5.83
N THR A 14 -11.07 -5.56 7.10
CA THR A 14 -11.39 -4.26 7.70
C THR A 14 -10.49 -3.14 7.17
N VAL A 15 -10.99 -1.89 7.18
CA VAL A 15 -10.19 -0.70 6.87
C VAL A 15 -8.97 -0.57 7.80
N GLY A 16 -9.08 -1.01 9.07
CA GLY A 16 -7.96 -1.04 10.01
C GLY A 16 -6.85 -2.01 9.57
N THR A 17 -7.23 -3.18 9.05
CA THR A 17 -6.30 -4.15 8.46
C THR A 17 -5.58 -3.55 7.25
N VAL A 18 -6.31 -2.88 6.34
CA VAL A 18 -5.71 -2.18 5.19
C VAL A 18 -4.71 -1.11 5.63
N LYS A 19 -5.07 -0.26 6.60
CA LYS A 19 -4.17 0.78 7.14
C LYS A 19 -2.87 0.18 7.68
N THR A 20 -2.96 -0.96 8.37
CA THR A 20 -1.80 -1.69 8.90
C THR A 20 -0.91 -2.20 7.78
N HIS A 21 -1.47 -2.81 6.74
CA HIS A 21 -0.70 -3.25 5.57
C HIS A 21 -0.03 -2.08 4.85
N VAL A 22 -0.75 -0.98 4.61
CA VAL A 22 -0.18 0.22 3.96
C VAL A 22 0.99 0.77 4.78
N ARG A 23 0.83 0.95 6.09
CA ARG A 23 1.93 1.41 6.97
C ARG A 23 3.14 0.49 6.90
N ASN A 24 2.92 -0.83 6.92
CA ASN A 24 4.01 -1.80 6.83
C ASN A 24 4.72 -1.76 5.47
N ILE A 25 3.99 -1.57 4.37
CA ILE A 25 4.57 -1.42 3.03
C ILE A 25 5.41 -0.15 2.95
N LEU A 26 4.88 0.98 3.44
CA LEU A 26 5.61 2.26 3.49
C LEU A 26 6.91 2.11 4.28
N ASN A 27 6.86 1.51 5.47
CA ASN A 27 8.04 1.27 6.30
C ASN A 27 9.07 0.37 5.59
N LYS A 28 8.62 -0.74 4.98
CA LYS A 28 9.51 -1.68 4.28
C LYS A 28 10.18 -1.08 3.04
N LEU A 29 9.51 -0.14 2.38
CA LEU A 29 10.05 0.57 1.21
C LEU A 29 10.76 1.87 1.59
N CYS A 30 10.85 2.18 2.89
CA CYS A 30 11.33 3.45 3.43
C CYS A 30 10.71 4.65 2.69
N ALA A 31 9.38 4.64 2.60
CA ALA A 31 8.61 5.63 1.85
C ALA A 31 7.66 6.44 2.75
N ASP A 32 7.57 7.75 2.52
CA ASP A 32 6.73 8.68 3.28
C ASP A 32 5.27 8.67 2.82
N ASP A 33 5.03 8.38 1.55
CA ASP A 33 3.70 8.31 0.97
C ASP A 33 3.57 7.21 -0.09
N ARG A 34 2.32 6.88 -0.41
CA ARG A 34 1.97 5.78 -1.31
C ARG A 34 2.43 5.97 -2.75
N THR A 35 2.65 7.20 -3.19
CA THR A 35 3.20 7.53 -4.52
C THR A 35 4.67 7.18 -4.56
N GLN A 36 5.43 7.62 -3.57
CA GLN A 36 6.84 7.27 -3.44
C GLN A 36 7.03 5.75 -3.32
N ALA A 37 6.18 5.08 -2.53
CA ALA A 37 6.17 3.63 -2.42
C ALA A 37 5.91 2.94 -3.76
N ALA A 38 4.93 3.40 -4.55
CA ALA A 38 4.64 2.85 -5.87
C ALA A 38 5.83 3.01 -6.84
N VAL A 39 6.47 4.18 -6.86
CA VAL A 39 7.67 4.42 -7.70
C VAL A 39 8.83 3.52 -7.29
N ARG A 40 9.08 3.36 -5.98
CA ARG A 40 10.14 2.47 -5.48
C ARG A 40 9.86 1.00 -5.79
N ALA A 41 8.60 0.57 -5.63
CA ALA A 41 8.19 -0.79 -5.96
C ALA A 41 8.37 -1.10 -7.45
N LEU A 42 8.03 -0.15 -8.34
CA LEU A 42 8.28 -0.28 -9.77
C LEU A 42 9.78 -0.36 -10.10
N ARG A 43 10.60 0.54 -9.53
CA ARG A 43 12.05 0.56 -9.77
C ARG A 43 12.79 -0.67 -9.24
N SER A 44 12.24 -1.33 -8.22
CA SER A 44 12.79 -2.56 -7.64
C SER A 44 12.25 -3.84 -8.28
N GLY A 45 11.31 -3.75 -9.22
CA GLY A 45 10.67 -4.90 -9.85
C GLY A 45 9.71 -5.67 -8.94
N LEU A 46 9.28 -5.08 -7.81
CA LEU A 46 8.28 -5.67 -6.90
C LEU A 46 6.88 -5.65 -7.49
N VAL A 47 6.60 -4.72 -8.41
CA VAL A 47 5.34 -4.56 -9.11
C VAL A 47 5.67 -4.21 -10.56
N ILE A 48 4.95 -4.82 -11.50
CA ILE A 48 5.09 -4.64 -12.96
C ILE A 48 3.94 -3.83 -13.54
#